data_AF-A0A392SNW9-F1
#
_entry.id   AF-A0A392SNW9-F1
#
_cell.length_a   1.000
_cell.length_b   1.000
_cell.length_c   1.000
_cell.angle_alpha   90.00
_cell.angle_beta   90.00
_cell.angle_gamma   90.00
#
_symmetry.space_group_name_H-M   'P 1'
#
loop_
_entity.id
_entity.type
_entity.pdbx_description
1 polymer ?
#
loop_
_entity_poly.entity_id
_entity_poly.type
_entity_poly.pdbx_seq_one_letter_code
_entity_poly.pdbx_strand_id
1 'polypeptide(L)'
;VCTVEVLDIPAVPTKPSIEQPSSLELKPLPENLKYGYLEKNEKLPVIISFNLDCDQEEKLLQVLKQHKKAIGWTLADIPGINPAMCMHRILLEEGAKVVRQ
;
A
#
# COMPACT_ATOMS: atom_id res chain seq x y z
N VAL A 1 -19.03 38.29 18.14
CA VAL A 1 -17.77 38.06 17.41
C VAL A 1 -16.94 37.13 18.27
N CYS A 2 -17.15 35.82 18.14
CA CYS A 2 -16.46 34.83 18.97
C CYS A 2 -15.21 34.40 18.21
N THR A 3 -14.06 34.79 18.75
CA THR A 3 -12.72 34.47 18.26
C THR A 3 -12.47 32.97 18.42
N VAL A 4 -12.14 32.31 17.31
CA VAL A 4 -11.71 30.91 17.29
C VAL A 4 -10.22 30.88 17.58
N GLU A 5 -9.83 30.44 18.78
CA GLU A 5 -8.45 30.11 19.07
C GLU A 5 -8.16 28.72 18.49
N VAL A 6 -7.31 28.69 17.46
CA VAL A 6 -6.84 27.47 16.82
C VAL A 6 -5.79 26.87 17.75
N LEU A 7 -6.18 25.84 18.52
CA LEU A 7 -5.22 25.04 19.27
C LEU A 7 -4.52 24.09 18.30
N ASP A 8 -3.26 24.39 18.02
CA ASP A 8 -2.33 23.56 17.26
C ASP A 8 -2.14 22.20 17.95
N ILE A 9 -2.88 21.19 17.49
CA ILE A 9 -2.61 19.80 17.82
C ILE A 9 -1.36 19.40 17.02
N PRO A 10 -0.24 19.00 17.66
CA PRO A 10 0.94 18.56 16.93
C PRO A 10 0.55 17.32 16.13
N ALA A 11 0.44 17.51 14.82
CA ALA A 11 0.27 16.43 13.86
C ALA A 11 1.46 15.50 14.02
N VAL A 12 1.28 14.38 14.74
CA VAL A 12 2.19 13.25 14.64
C VAL A 12 2.19 12.92 13.14
N PRO A 13 3.33 13.05 12.44
CA PRO A 13 3.38 12.79 11.02
C PRO A 13 3.40 11.28 10.85
N THR A 14 2.23 10.66 11.00
CA THR A 14 2.00 9.32 10.49
C THR A 14 2.09 9.47 8.99
N LYS A 15 3.28 9.17 8.45
CA LYS A 15 3.55 9.26 7.02
C LYS A 15 2.40 8.55 6.31
N PRO A 16 1.62 9.24 5.48
CA PRO A 16 0.50 8.59 4.82
C PRO A 16 1.06 7.42 4.01
N SER A 17 0.29 6.34 3.86
CA SER A 17 0.62 5.14 3.04
C SER A 17 0.84 5.44 1.54
N ILE A 18 1.01 6.71 1.22
CA ILE A 18 1.13 7.41 -0.04
C ILE A 18 2.53 7.30 -0.63
N GLU A 19 3.57 7.16 0.21
CA GLU A 19 4.98 7.14 -0.23
C GLU A 19 5.64 5.77 -0.09
N GLN A 20 5.20 4.93 0.85
CA GLN A 20 5.73 3.58 1.03
C GLN A 20 4.61 2.62 1.45
N PRO A 21 4.60 1.39 0.90
CA PRO A 21 3.75 0.34 1.45
C PRO A 21 4.18 0.10 2.91
N SER A 22 3.21 0.16 3.83
CA SER A 22 3.43 -0.23 5.23
C SER A 22 4.05 -1.62 5.30
N SER A 23 4.91 -1.88 6.31
CA SER A 23 5.48 -3.20 6.62
C SER A 23 4.51 -4.33 6.25
N LEU A 24 4.77 -5.02 5.14
CA LEU A 24 3.84 -6.00 4.58
C LEU A 24 3.99 -7.31 5.35
N GLU A 25 3.02 -7.65 6.17
CA GLU A 25 2.88 -8.99 6.73
C GLU A 25 2.34 -9.94 5.65
N LEU A 26 3.20 -10.83 5.14
CA LEU A 26 2.81 -11.81 4.14
C LEU A 26 1.93 -12.90 4.74
N LYS A 27 0.83 -13.20 4.05
CA LYS A 27 -0.05 -14.30 4.44
C LYS A 27 0.52 -15.65 3.98
N PRO A 28 0.23 -16.75 4.71
CA PRO A 28 0.51 -18.08 4.19
C PRO A 28 -0.27 -18.31 2.89
N LEU A 29 0.39 -18.92 1.90
CA LEU A 29 -0.20 -19.24 0.61
C LEU A 29 -0.53 -20.74 0.52
N PRO A 30 -1.53 -21.12 -0.28
CA PRO A 30 -1.74 -22.52 -0.65
C PRO A 30 -0.56 -23.05 -1.49
N GLU A 31 -0.37 -24.37 -1.50
CA GLU A 31 0.82 -25.03 -2.08
C GLU A 31 1.04 -24.76 -3.58
N ASN A 32 -0.01 -24.42 -4.31
CA ASN A 32 0.06 -24.12 -5.74
C ASN A 32 0.52 -22.69 -6.06
N LEU A 33 0.77 -21.86 -5.05
CA LEU A 33 1.14 -20.45 -5.18
C LEU A 33 2.45 -20.16 -4.43
N LYS A 34 3.23 -19.20 -4.95
CA LYS A 34 4.44 -18.69 -4.30
C LYS A 34 4.56 -17.18 -4.47
N TYR A 35 5.39 -16.58 -3.63
CA TYR A 35 5.77 -15.18 -3.76
C TYR A 35 6.95 -15.01 -4.71
N GLY A 36 6.80 -14.11 -5.68
CA GLY A 36 7.90 -13.53 -6.44
C GLY A 36 8.08 -12.06 -6.06
N TYR A 37 9.25 -11.48 -6.33
CA TYR A 37 9.56 -10.11 -5.92
C TYR A 37 9.97 -9.24 -7.12
N LEU A 38 9.39 -8.04 -7.18
CA LEU A 38 9.67 -7.10 -8.27
C LEU A 38 10.88 -6.19 -7.97
N GLU A 39 11.27 -6.04 -6.70
CA GLU A 39 12.43 -5.24 -6.29
C GLU A 39 13.48 -6.03 -5.52
N LYS A 40 14.68 -5.45 -5.43
CA LYS A 40 15.77 -5.97 -4.58
C LYS A 40 15.35 -5.84 -3.11
N ASN A 41 15.84 -6.74 -2.25
CA ASN A 41 15.48 -6.85 -0.83
C ASN A 41 14.04 -7.29 -0.56
N GLU A 42 13.49 -8.19 -1.39
CA GLU A 42 12.18 -8.83 -1.14
C GLU A 42 11.02 -7.85 -0.98
N LYS A 43 11.10 -6.71 -1.68
CA LYS A 43 10.04 -5.70 -1.73
C LYS A 43 9.10 -5.98 -2.89
N LEU A 44 7.86 -5.51 -2.74
CA LEU A 44 6.79 -5.60 -3.75
C LEU A 44 6.50 -7.07 -4.14
N PRO A 45 5.97 -7.85 -3.19
CA PRO A 45 5.64 -9.26 -3.41
C PRO A 45 4.47 -9.40 -4.37
N VAL A 46 4.61 -10.28 -5.36
CA VAL A 46 3.55 -10.72 -6.27
C VAL A 46 3.28 -12.20 -6.06
N ILE A 47 2.02 -12.60 -6.11
CA ILE A 47 1.63 -14.01 -6.00
C ILE A 47 1.61 -14.61 -7.40
N ILE A 48 2.41 -15.64 -7.63
CA ILE A 48 2.51 -16.37 -8.90
C ILE A 48 2.27 -17.86 -8.67
N SER A 49 2.03 -18.60 -9.75
CA SER A 49 1.88 -20.06 -9.66
C SER A 49 3.21 -20.73 -9.32
N PHE A 50 3.16 -21.71 -8.41
CA PHE A 50 4.31 -22.55 -8.08
C PHE A 50 4.76 -23.43 -9.25
N ASN A 51 3.84 -23.78 -10.16
CA ASN A 51 4.08 -24.70 -11.28
C ASN A 51 4.77 -24.05 -12.49
N LEU A 52 5.26 -22.81 -12.35
CA LEU A 52 6.02 -22.15 -13.42
C LEU A 52 7.45 -22.69 -13.45
N ASP A 53 7.91 -23.03 -14.65
CA ASP A 53 9.33 -23.27 -14.91
C ASP A 53 10.13 -21.97 -14.66
N CYS A 54 11.42 -22.11 -14.32
CA CYS A 54 12.36 -21.02 -14.09
C CYS A 54 12.32 -19.97 -15.22
N ASP A 55 12.34 -20.42 -16.48
CA ASP A 55 12.30 -19.51 -17.64
C ASP A 55 10.98 -18.73 -17.74
N GLN A 56 9.86 -19.36 -17.36
CA GLN A 56 8.55 -18.73 -17.41
C GLN A 56 8.39 -17.72 -16.28
N GLU A 57 8.84 -18.09 -15.09
CA GLU A 57 8.88 -17.22 -13.92
C GLU A 57 9.75 -15.99 -14.18
N GLU A 58 10.95 -16.16 -14.72
CA GLU A 58 11.86 -15.04 -15.02
C GLU A 58 11.24 -14.08 -16.02
N LYS A 59 10.70 -14.59 -17.13
CA LYS A 59 10.01 -13.78 -18.15
C LYS A 59 8.82 -13.04 -17.58
N LEU A 60 8.00 -13.71 -16.75
CA LEU A 60 6.87 -13.09 -16.08
C LEU A 60 7.31 -11.95 -15.16
N LEU A 61 8.30 -12.21 -14.29
CA LEU A 61 8.82 -11.19 -13.38
C LEU A 61 9.45 -10.03 -14.13
N GLN A 62 10.13 -10.27 -15.26
CA GLN A 62 10.68 -9.21 -16.10
C GLN A 62 9.60 -8.28 -16.65
N VAL A 63 8.51 -8.84 -17.20
CA VAL A 63 7.37 -8.07 -17.70
C VAL A 63 6.71 -7.28 -16.56
N LEU A 64 6.47 -7.91 -15.41
CA LEU A 64 5.86 -7.24 -14.25
C LEU A 64 6.75 -6.11 -13.71
N LYS A 65 8.08 -6.28 -13.71
CA LYS A 65 9.04 -5.23 -13.34
C LYS A 65 8.97 -4.04 -14.29
N GLN A 66 8.87 -4.28 -15.60
CA GLN A 66 8.73 -3.23 -16.61
C GLN A 66 7.42 -2.45 -16.46
N HIS A 67 6.35 -3.11 -16.05
CA HIS A 67 5.01 -2.53 -15.91
C HIS A 67 4.60 -2.26 -14.45
N LYS A 68 5.55 -2.15 -13.52
CA LYS A 68 5.26 -2.03 -12.07
C LYS A 68 4.33 -0.88 -11.70
N LYS A 69 4.39 0.24 -12.44
CA LYS A 69 3.52 1.41 -12.21
C LYS A 69 2.05 1.11 -12.52
N ALA A 70 1.77 0.25 -13.51
CA ALA A 70 0.41 -0.11 -13.86
C ALA A 70 -0.26 -1.00 -12.81
N ILE A 71 0.53 -1.69 -11.97
CA ILE A 71 0.03 -2.52 -10.87
C ILE A 71 -0.56 -1.65 -9.74
N GLY A 72 -0.11 -0.40 -9.61
CA GLY A 72 -0.65 0.53 -8.62
C GLY A 72 -0.20 0.22 -7.19
N TRP A 73 1.11 0.04 -6.97
CA TRP A 73 1.64 -0.31 -5.64
C TRP A 73 1.48 0.80 -4.60
N THR A 74 1.56 2.05 -5.05
CA THR A 74 1.26 3.23 -4.24
C THR A 74 0.12 4.01 -4.88
N LEU A 75 -0.56 4.83 -4.09
CA LEU A 75 -1.62 5.70 -4.59
C LEU A 75 -1.11 6.69 -5.65
N ALA A 76 0.18 7.05 -5.58
CA ALA A 76 0.84 7.89 -6.58
C ALA A 76 1.02 7.20 -7.95
N ASP A 77 0.98 5.87 -8.00
CA ASP A 77 1.10 5.10 -9.24
C ASP A 77 -0.23 5.08 -10.04
N ILE A 78 -1.36 5.44 -9.42
CA ILE A 78 -2.68 5.41 -10.07
C ILE A 78 -3.01 6.78 -10.67
N PRO A 79 -2.97 6.94 -12.02
CA PRO A 79 -3.18 8.22 -12.65
C PRO A 79 -4.62 8.71 -12.47
N GLY A 80 -4.78 10.02 -12.25
CA GLY A 80 -6.09 10.65 -12.07
C GLY A 80 -6.65 10.54 -10.65
N ILE A 81 -6.00 9.77 -9.76
CA ILE A 81 -6.35 9.74 -8.34
C ILE A 81 -5.44 10.72 -7.59
N ASN A 82 -6.01 11.83 -7.12
CA ASN A 82 -5.29 12.71 -6.21
C ASN A 82 -5.25 12.05 -4.82
N PRO A 83 -4.06 11.78 -4.26
CA PRO A 83 -3.97 11.12 -2.96
C PRO A 83 -4.64 11.90 -1.81
N ALA A 84 -4.70 13.23 -1.92
CA ALA A 84 -5.42 14.08 -0.97
C ALA A 84 -6.95 13.93 -1.06
N MET A 85 -7.49 13.49 -2.21
CA MET A 85 -8.92 13.25 -2.41
C MET A 85 -9.36 11.86 -1.92
N CYS A 86 -8.45 10.90 -1.82
CA CYS A 86 -8.74 9.54 -1.35
C CYS A 86 -8.57 9.35 0.16
N MET A 87 -8.38 10.43 0.91
CA MET A 87 -8.48 10.36 2.37
C MET A 87 -9.95 10.42 2.77
N HIS A 88 -10.57 9.26 2.99
CA HIS A 88 -11.82 9.23 3.75
C HIS A 88 -11.53 9.71 5.17
N ARG A 89 -11.82 10.99 5.44
CA ARG A 89 -11.74 11.57 6.78
C ARG A 89 -13.03 11.21 7.52
N ILE A 90 -12.96 10.18 8.36
CA ILE A 90 -14.01 9.94 9.36
C ILE A 90 -13.77 10.96 10.46
N LEU A 91 -14.64 11.96 10.53
CA LEU A 91 -14.64 12.92 11.63
C LEU A 91 -15.19 12.21 12.87
N LEU A 92 -14.40 12.18 13.94
CA LEU A 92 -14.78 11.65 15.24
C LEU A 92 -15.04 12.81 16.20
N GLU A 93 -16.06 12.68 17.04
CA GLU A 93 -16.30 13.63 18.13
C GLU A 93 -15.20 13.54 19.19
N GLU A 94 -14.98 14.65 19.89
CA GLU A 94 -13.97 14.75 20.94
C GLU A 94 -14.27 13.75 22.07
N GLY A 95 -13.34 12.83 22.32
CA GLY A 95 -13.51 11.73 23.28
C GLY A 95 -14.02 10.40 22.71
N ALA A 96 -14.30 10.32 21.40
CA ALA A 96 -14.67 9.06 20.76
C ALA A 96 -13.51 8.04 20.79
N LYS A 97 -13.83 6.78 21.12
CA LYS A 97 -12.88 5.67 21.16
C LYS A 97 -13.14 4.72 20.00
N VAL A 98 -12.08 4.40 19.24
CA VAL A 98 -12.17 3.41 18.16
C VAL A 98 -12.25 2.02 18.79
N VAL A 99 -13.36 1.33 18.57
CA VAL A 99 -13.56 -0.05 19.00
C VAL A 99 -13.40 -0.96 17.79
N ARG A 100 -12.53 -1.97 17.89
CA ARG A 100 -12.48 -3.07 16.92
C ARG A 100 -13.46 -4.13 17.42
N GLN A 101 -14.44 -4.46 16.60
CA GLN A 101 -15.40 -5.53 16.88
C GLN A 101 -14.78 -6.90 16.62
#